data_AF-A0A442MEY3-F1
#
_entry.id   AF-A0A442MEY3-F1
#
_cell.length_a   1.000
_cell.length_b   1.000
_cell.length_c   1.000
_cell.angle_alpha   90.00
_cell.angle_beta   90.00
_cell.angle_gamma   90.00
#
_symmetry.space_group_name_H-M   'P 1'
#
loop_
_entity.id
_entity.type
_entity.pdbx_description
1 polymer ?
#
loop_
_entity_poly.entity_id
_entity_poly.type
_entity_poly.pdbx_seq_one_letter_code
_entity_poly.pdbx_strand_id
1 'polypeptide(L)' 'MAKRDKAGHKPLADAIRQFIGAEDNRHHVHKLLGLEVEPELPPSLASLLEAIGKAGQDETP' A
#
# COMPACT_ATOMS: atom_id res chain seq x y z
N MET A 1 22.74 -19.27 -24.01
CA MET A 1 22.56 -18.47 -22.77
C MET A 1 22.12 -17.07 -23.18
N ALA A 2 20.85 -16.72 -22.99
CA ALA A 2 20.36 -15.38 -23.30
C ALA A 2 20.91 -14.41 -22.25
N LYS A 3 21.84 -13.51 -22.66
CA LYS A 3 22.22 -12.37 -21.84
C LYS A 3 20.99 -11.48 -21.74
N ARG A 4 20.25 -11.58 -20.62
CA ARG A 4 19.14 -10.68 -20.31
C ARG A 4 19.70 -9.28 -20.25
N ASP A 5 19.33 -8.48 -21.23
CA ASP A 5 19.75 -7.10 -21.38
C ASP A 5 19.30 -6.30 -20.15
N LYS A 6 20.23 -6.05 -19.23
CA LYS A 6 19.94 -5.38 -17.94
C LYS A 6 19.60 -3.90 -18.10
N ALA A 7 19.75 -3.32 -19.28
CA ALA A 7 19.50 -1.89 -19.50
C ALA A 7 17.99 -1.56 -19.49
N GLY A 8 17.14 -2.46 -19.99
CA GLY A 8 15.68 -2.30 -19.95
C GLY A 8 15.01 -2.58 -18.61
N HIS A 9 15.71 -3.23 -17.66
CA HIS A 9 15.14 -3.56 -16.35
C HIS A 9 15.16 -2.40 -15.36
N LYS A 10 16.10 -1.46 -15.51
CA LYS A 10 16.19 -0.26 -14.68
C LYS A 10 14.97 0.68 -14.83
N PRO A 11 14.50 1.00 -16.06
CA PRO A 11 13.30 1.81 -16.23
C PRO A 11 12.02 1.09 -15.80
N LEU A 12 11.93 -0.24 -15.98
CA LEU A 12 10.79 -1.02 -15.51
C LEU A 12 10.71 -1.05 -13.97
N ALA A 13 11.84 -1.27 -13.30
CA ALA A 13 11.90 -1.25 -11.85
C ALA A 13 11.52 0.13 -11.28
N ASP A 14 11.95 1.21 -11.92
CA ASP A 14 11.59 2.57 -11.52
C ASP A 14 10.10 2.87 -11.74
N ALA A 15 9.54 2.43 -12.87
CA ALA A 15 8.10 2.54 -13.15
C ALA A 15 7.26 1.75 -12.14
N ILE A 16 7.66 0.53 -11.78
CA ILE A 16 6.98 -0.26 -10.73
C ILE A 16 7.07 0.45 -9.38
N ARG A 17 8.23 1.07 -9.06
CA ARG A 17 8.42 1.80 -7.81
C ARG A 17 7.55 3.05 -7.74
N GLN A 18 7.42 3.80 -8.84
CA GLN A 18 6.50 4.93 -8.94
C GLN A 18 5.03 4.48 -8.86
N PHE A 19 4.71 3.36 -9.51
CA PHE A 19 3.37 2.78 -9.48
C PHE A 19 2.93 2.41 -8.06
N ILE A 20 3.75 1.66 -7.32
CA ILE A 20 3.48 1.28 -5.91
C ILE A 20 3.65 2.49 -4.94
N GLY A 21 4.39 3.51 -5.36
CA GLY A 21 4.54 4.76 -4.62
C GLY A 21 3.21 5.50 -4.45
N ALA A 22 2.33 5.47 -5.45
CA ALA A 22 0.99 6.00 -5.34
C ALA A 22 0.13 5.14 -4.40
N GLU A 23 -0.51 5.79 -3.42
CA GLU A 23 -1.31 5.13 -2.38
C GLU A 23 -2.47 4.30 -2.97
N ASP A 24 -3.18 4.86 -3.93
CA ASP A 24 -4.32 4.20 -4.61
C ASP A 24 -3.88 2.90 -5.31
N ASN A 25 -2.79 2.97 -6.09
CA ASN A 25 -2.22 1.81 -6.77
C ASN A 25 -1.70 0.75 -5.78
N ARG A 26 -1.09 1.19 -4.67
CA ARG A 26 -0.62 0.29 -3.62
C ARG A 26 -1.79 -0.46 -3.00
N HIS A 27 -2.85 0.24 -2.63
CA HIS A 27 -4.06 -0.35 -2.07
C HIS A 27 -4.70 -1.33 -3.07
N HIS A 28 -4.80 -0.92 -4.34
CA HIS A 28 -5.33 -1.75 -5.42
C HIS A 28 -4.54 -3.06 -5.59
N VAL A 29 -3.21 -2.99 -5.60
CA VAL A 29 -2.35 -4.18 -5.70
C VAL A 29 -2.48 -5.07 -4.48
N HIS A 30 -2.52 -4.51 -3.26
CA HIS A 30 -2.71 -5.32 -2.05
C HIS A 30 -4.06 -6.05 -2.09
N LYS A 31 -5.14 -5.38 -2.50
CA LYS A 31 -6.47 -5.99 -2.66
C LYS A 31 -6.49 -7.11 -3.71
N LEU A 32 -5.84 -6.91 -4.86
CA LEU A 32 -5.72 -7.92 -5.92
C LEU A 32 -4.96 -9.16 -5.46
N LEU A 33 -3.92 -8.97 -4.64
CA LEU A 33 -3.05 -10.05 -4.16
C LEU A 33 -3.52 -10.65 -2.82
N GLY A 34 -4.62 -10.15 -2.24
CA GLY A 34 -5.09 -10.57 -0.92
C GLY A 34 -4.09 -10.29 0.19
N LEU A 35 -3.21 -9.31 0.01
CA LEU A 35 -2.26 -8.87 1.03
C LEU A 35 -3.01 -8.06 2.06
N GLU A 36 -2.61 -8.19 3.33
CA GLU A 36 -3.13 -7.33 4.41
C GLU A 36 -2.90 -5.87 4.00
N VAL A 37 -4.00 -5.12 3.90
CA VAL A 37 -3.97 -3.71 3.51
C VAL A 37 -3.89 -2.88 4.77
N GLU A 38 -3.01 -1.89 4.80
CA GLU A 38 -3.09 -0.84 5.82
C GLU A 38 -4.46 -0.16 5.67
N PRO A 39 -5.28 -0.05 6.73
CA PRO A 39 -6.64 0.45 6.62
C PRO A 39 -6.66 1.84 6.01
N GLU A 40 -7.61 2.10 5.10
CA GLU A 40 -7.78 3.44 4.54
C GLU A 40 -7.98 4.43 5.68
N LEU A 41 -7.13 5.47 5.72
CA LEU A 41 -7.29 6.51 6.70
C LEU A 41 -8.64 7.19 6.45
N PRO A 42 -9.44 7.42 7.50
CA PRO A 42 -10.69 8.12 7.34
C PRO A 42 -10.46 9.50 6.71
N PRO A 43 -11.37 9.96 5.84
CA PRO A 43 -11.15 11.17 5.03
C PRO A 43 -11.14 12.47 5.85
N SER A 44 -11.51 12.40 7.14
CA SER A 44 -11.51 13.53 8.04
C SER A 44 -10.71 13.23 9.31
N LEU A 45 -10.06 14.26 9.85
CA LEU A 45 -9.35 14.18 11.12
C LEU A 45 -10.26 13.69 12.26
N ALA A 46 -11.51 14.13 12.29
CA ALA A 46 -12.47 13.71 13.31
C ALA A 46 -12.75 12.19 13.23
N SER A 47 -12.95 11.67 12.02
CA SER A 47 -13.16 10.24 11.78
C SER A 47 -11.90 9.42 12.09
N LEU A 48 -10.70 9.96 11.83
CA LEU A 48 -9.43 9.33 12.18
C LEU A 48 -9.27 9.22 13.69
N LEU A 49 -9.55 10.29 14.44
CA LEU A 49 -9.48 10.29 15.89
C LEU A 49 -10.49 9.31 16.52
N GLU A 50 -11.70 9.21 15.96
CA GLU A 50 -12.68 8.21 16.39
C GLU A 50 -12.20 6.78 16.15
N ALA A 51 -11.62 6.50 14.97
CA ALA A 51 -11.10 5.18 14.63
C ALA A 51 -9.94 4.76 15.55
N ILE A 52 -9.02 5.68 15.86
CA ILE A 52 -7.92 5.45 16.81
C ILE A 52 -8.48 5.16 18.21
N GLY A 53 -9.48 5.93 18.65
CA GLY A 53 -10.12 5.73 19.95
C GLY A 53 -10.80 4.37 20.11
N LYS A 54 -11.40 3.83 19.03
CA LYS A 54 -11.99 2.48 19.00
C LYS A 54 -10.94 1.38 18.97
N ALA A 55 -9.88 1.55 18.18
CA ALA A 55 -8.79 0.57 18.10
C ALA A 55 -8.11 0.36 19.46
N GLY A 56 -7.91 1.42 20.23
CA GLY A 56 -7.33 1.34 21.58
C GLY A 56 -8.23 0.71 22.66
N GLN A 57 -9.48 0.39 22.34
CA GLN A 57 -10.43 -0.27 23.27
C GLN A 57 -10.56 -1.78 23.01
N ASP A 58 -10.22 -2.25 21.82
CA ASP A 58 -10.32 -3.66 21.42
C ASP A 58 -9.14 -4.51 21.95
N GLU A 59 -8.10 -3.87 22.49
CA GLU A 59 -6.88 -4.50 23.00
C GLU A 59 -6.96 -5.00 24.46
N THR A 60 -8.15 -5.09 25.06
CA THR A 60 -8.34 -5.65 26.41
C THR A 60 -9.44 -6.72 26.47
N PRO A 61 -9.08 -8.01 26.69
CA PRO A 61 -9.88 -8.94 27.49
C PRO A 61 -9.74 -8.69 29.00
#